data_AF-A0A4R1JNB3-F1
#
_entry.id   AF-A0A4R1JNB3-F1
#
_cell.length_a   1.000
_cell.length_b   1.000
_cell.length_c   1.000
_cell.angle_alpha   90.00
_cell.angle_beta   90.00
_cell.angle_gamma   90.00
#
_symmetry.space_group_name_H-M   'P 1'
#
loop_
_entity.id
_entity.type
_entity.pdbx_description
1 polymer ?
#
loop_
_entity_poly.entity_id
_entity_poly.type
_entity_poly.pdbx_seq_one_letter_code
_entity_poly.pdbx_strand_id
1 'polypeptide(L)'
;MEEKQSKKKEDYIKELYKRTWEDLRTTHQRFDYLLITIDGAGIYLSLELMKFLYEHHKPINVSLKAFGMCLAISIIFNFISQFCSFNICRNVLKIEEDLAFYEEPEIKKYNEKVQIFTFFASFSMLISMILMIIGVIGLIIFLYKNF
;
A
#
# COMPACT_ATOMS: atom_id res chain seq x y z
N MET A 1 -33.02 -26.89 19.96
CA MET A 1 -33.27 -25.43 19.77
C MET A 1 -31.96 -24.65 19.87
N GLU A 2 -31.07 -25.02 20.79
CA GLU A 2 -29.69 -24.49 20.93
C GLU A 2 -28.82 -24.69 19.68
N GLU A 3 -28.87 -25.87 19.04
CA GLU A 3 -28.07 -26.17 17.85
C GLU A 3 -28.40 -25.26 16.65
N LYS A 4 -29.68 -24.89 16.48
CA LYS A 4 -30.12 -23.91 15.47
C LYS A 4 -29.65 -22.48 15.81
N GLN A 5 -29.54 -22.12 17.09
CA GLN A 5 -29.02 -20.82 17.51
C GLN A 5 -27.49 -20.76 17.35
N SER A 6 -26.77 -21.85 17.63
CA SER A 6 -25.33 -21.95 17.40
C SER A 6 -24.99 -21.77 15.93
N LYS A 7 -25.69 -22.49 15.04
CA LYS A 7 -25.49 -22.39 13.59
C LYS A 7 -25.77 -20.99 13.04
N LYS A 8 -26.86 -20.34 13.50
CA LYS A 8 -27.17 -18.95 13.14
C LYS A 8 -26.07 -17.97 13.57
N LYS A 9 -25.47 -18.19 14.75
CA LYS A 9 -24.38 -17.37 15.27
C LYS A 9 -23.09 -17.56 14.46
N GLU A 10 -22.76 -18.81 14.09
CA GLU A 10 -21.63 -19.12 13.22
C GLU A 10 -21.77 -18.49 11.84
N ASP A 11 -22.94 -18.60 11.23
CA ASP A 11 -23.22 -18.01 9.91
C ASP A 11 -23.12 -16.48 9.95
N TYR A 12 -23.68 -15.84 10.99
CA TYR A 12 -23.55 -14.40 11.20
C TYR A 12 -22.08 -13.97 11.35
N ILE A 13 -21.29 -14.70 12.13
CA ILE A 13 -19.86 -14.40 12.33
C ILE A 13 -19.11 -14.53 11.01
N LYS A 14 -19.34 -15.59 10.23
CA LYS A 14 -18.73 -15.78 8.91
C LYS A 14 -19.06 -14.63 7.95
N GLU A 15 -20.32 -14.20 7.92
CA GLU A 15 -20.76 -13.10 7.08
C GLU A 15 -20.12 -11.76 7.50
N LEU A 16 -20.02 -11.52 8.82
CA LEU A 16 -19.33 -10.34 9.36
C LEU A 16 -17.84 -10.34 8.99
N TYR A 17 -17.14 -11.47 9.12
CA TYR A 17 -15.73 -11.58 8.72
C TYR A 17 -15.54 -11.35 7.23
N LYS A 18 -16.37 -11.97 6.39
CA LYS A 18 -16.33 -11.81 4.95
C LYS A 18 -16.49 -10.34 4.56
N ARG A 19 -17.50 -9.66 5.10
CA ARG A 19 -17.75 -8.25 4.84
C ARG A 19 -16.58 -7.36 5.29
N THR A 20 -16.08 -7.57 6.50
CA THR A 20 -14.95 -6.80 7.04
C THR A 20 -13.69 -6.99 6.17
N TRP A 21 -13.46 -8.20 5.65
CA TRP A 21 -12.36 -8.49 4.75
C TRP A 21 -12.49 -7.77 3.40
N GLU A 22 -13.69 -7.79 2.81
CA GLU A 22 -13.98 -7.06 1.56
C GLU A 22 -13.81 -5.54 1.74
N ASP A 23 -14.29 -4.99 2.85
CA ASP A 23 -14.14 -3.57 3.19
C ASP A 23 -12.65 -3.19 3.38
N LEU A 24 -11.88 -4.02 4.09
CA LEU A 24 -10.44 -3.81 4.29
C LEU A 24 -9.68 -3.83 2.96
N ARG A 25 -9.97 -4.82 2.10
CA ARG A 25 -9.36 -4.94 0.77
C ARG A 25 -9.68 -3.72 -0.10
N THR A 26 -10.95 -3.32 -0.13
CA THR A 26 -11.39 -2.14 -0.90
C THR A 26 -10.73 -0.87 -0.39
N THR A 27 -10.58 -0.73 0.93
CA THR A 27 -9.90 0.41 1.55
C THR A 27 -8.43 0.45 1.16
N HIS A 28 -7.73 -0.68 1.19
CA HIS A 28 -6.32 -0.76 0.77
C HIS A 28 -6.14 -0.33 -0.68
N GLN A 29 -6.97 -0.84 -1.59
CA GLN A 29 -6.94 -0.45 -3.01
C GLN A 29 -7.17 1.06 -3.21
N ARG A 30 -8.07 1.67 -2.44
CA ARG A 30 -8.31 3.12 -2.51
C ARG A 30 -7.08 3.92 -2.09
N PHE A 31 -6.38 3.49 -1.04
CA PHE A 31 -5.14 4.14 -0.64
C PHE A 31 -4.04 3.97 -1.69
N ASP A 32 -3.92 2.79 -2.30
CA ASP A 32 -2.96 2.55 -3.39
C ASP A 32 -3.18 3.50 -4.56
N TYR A 33 -4.44 3.67 -4.99
CA TYR A 33 -4.80 4.60 -6.07
C TYR A 33 -4.57 6.06 -5.69
N LEU A 34 -4.94 6.44 -4.45
CA LEU A 34 -4.72 7.79 -3.95
C LEU A 34 -3.24 8.14 -3.98
N LEU A 35 -2.40 7.22 -3.50
CA LEU A 35 -0.96 7.42 -3.41
C LEU A 35 -0.32 7.55 -4.78
N ILE A 36 -0.62 6.65 -5.73
CA ILE A 36 -0.10 6.75 -7.11
C ILE A 36 -0.53 8.06 -7.76
N THR A 37 -1.77 8.49 -7.53
CA THR A 37 -2.31 9.72 -8.14
C THR A 37 -1.62 10.96 -7.58
N ILE A 38 -1.52 11.07 -6.26
CA ILE A 38 -0.89 12.22 -5.60
C ILE A 38 0.61 12.27 -5.89
N ASP A 39 1.30 11.15 -5.73
CA ASP A 39 2.74 11.08 -5.97
C ASP A 39 3.06 11.33 -7.45
N GLY A 40 2.29 10.75 -8.37
CA GLY A 40 2.45 10.97 -9.80
C GLY A 40 2.28 12.45 -10.18
N ALA A 41 1.26 13.11 -9.64
CA ALA A 41 1.05 14.55 -9.85
C ALA A 41 2.19 15.40 -9.24
N GLY A 42 2.65 15.06 -8.03
CA GLY A 42 3.74 15.77 -7.37
C GLY A 42 5.10 15.57 -8.05
N ILE A 43 5.38 14.38 -8.58
CA ILE A 43 6.58 14.12 -9.41
C ILE A 43 6.51 14.95 -10.69
N TYR A 44 5.38 14.93 -11.39
CA TYR A 44 5.19 15.75 -12.60
C TYR A 44 5.43 17.23 -12.31
N LEU A 45 4.82 17.76 -11.25
CA LEU A 45 5.02 19.14 -10.82
C LEU A 45 6.49 19.43 -10.50
N SER A 46 7.17 18.51 -9.80
CA SER A 46 8.60 18.66 -9.48
C SER A 46 9.46 18.74 -10.73
N LEU A 47 9.20 17.89 -11.73
CA LEU A 47 9.91 17.89 -13.02
C LEU A 47 9.64 19.18 -13.80
N GLU A 48 8.38 19.62 -13.86
CA GLU A 48 8.00 20.85 -14.57
C GLU A 48 8.63 22.09 -13.92
N LEU A 49 8.66 22.18 -12.59
CA LEU A 49 9.34 23.25 -11.87
C LEU A 49 10.85 23.25 -12.13
N MET A 50 11.49 22.07 -12.16
CA MET A 50 12.90 21.97 -12.50
C MET A 50 13.19 22.44 -13.92
N LYS A 51 12.33 22.07 -14.88
CA LYS A 51 12.41 22.53 -16.27
C LYS A 51 12.23 24.05 -16.36
N PHE A 52 11.22 24.60 -15.69
CA PHE A 52 10.98 26.04 -15.63
C PHE A 52 12.18 26.82 -15.08
N LEU A 53 12.76 26.36 -13.96
CA LEU A 53 13.94 26.98 -13.36
C LEU A 53 15.16 26.90 -14.30
N TYR A 54 15.33 25.76 -14.98
CA TYR A 54 16.40 25.56 -15.95
C TYR A 54 16.28 26.52 -17.14
N GLU A 55 15.09 26.63 -17.74
CA GLU A 55 14.82 27.53 -18.87
C GLU A 55 15.04 29.02 -18.51
N HIS A 56 14.78 29.40 -17.26
CA HIS A 56 15.01 30.76 -16.76
C HIS A 56 16.39 30.98 -16.15
N HIS A 57 17.33 30.04 -16.34
CA HIS A 57 18.69 30.08 -15.78
C HIS A 57 18.75 30.30 -14.25
N LYS A 58 17.71 29.87 -13.53
CA LYS A 58 17.66 29.89 -12.06
C LYS A 58 18.28 28.60 -11.50
N PRO A 59 18.96 28.65 -10.33
CA PRO A 59 19.53 27.46 -9.73
C PRO A 59 18.42 26.49 -9.29
N ILE A 60 18.55 25.22 -9.68
CA ILE A 60 17.65 24.17 -9.22
C ILE A 60 18.01 23.77 -7.80
N ASN A 61 17.12 24.04 -6.85
CA ASN A 61 17.34 23.75 -5.44
C ASN A 61 17.39 22.23 -5.17
N VAL A 62 18.30 21.81 -4.29
CA VAL A 62 18.42 20.43 -3.83
C VAL A 62 17.13 19.96 -3.12
N SER A 63 16.43 20.85 -2.43
CA SER A 63 15.18 20.51 -1.74
C SER A 63 14.08 20.08 -2.72
N LEU A 64 13.92 20.76 -3.85
CA LEU A 64 12.95 20.40 -4.90
C LEU A 64 13.23 18.98 -5.45
N LYS A 65 14.51 18.67 -5.71
CA LYS A 65 14.93 17.33 -6.14
C LYS A 65 14.63 16.28 -5.07
N ALA A 66 14.93 16.57 -3.81
CA ALA A 66 14.70 15.66 -2.70
C ALA A 66 13.21 15.35 -2.53
N PHE A 67 12.32 16.34 -2.60
CA PHE A 67 10.88 16.11 -2.47
C PHE A 67 10.32 15.29 -3.65
N GLY A 68 10.73 15.61 -4.89
CA GLY A 68 10.36 14.80 -6.06
C GLY A 68 10.84 13.34 -5.93
N MET A 69 12.06 13.13 -5.41
CA MET A 69 12.58 11.79 -5.15
C MET A 69 11.83 11.07 -4.02
N CYS A 70 11.43 11.76 -2.95
CA CYS A 70 10.60 11.17 -1.89
C CYS A 70 9.29 10.61 -2.46
N LEU A 71 8.62 11.35 -3.35
CA LEU A 71 7.39 10.89 -4.01
C LEU A 71 7.66 9.69 -4.93
N ALA A 72 8.77 9.70 -5.67
CA ALA A 72 9.13 8.55 -6.52
C ALA A 72 9.43 7.29 -5.69
N ILE A 73 10.15 7.43 -4.57
CA ILE A 73 10.44 6.33 -3.65
C ILE A 73 9.15 5.84 -2.97
N SER A 74 8.22 6.75 -2.64
CA SER A 74 6.90 6.39 -2.12
C SER A 74 6.19 5.41 -3.08
N ILE A 75 6.09 5.74 -4.38
CA ILE A 75 5.50 4.83 -5.38
C ILE A 75 6.18 3.46 -5.39
N ILE A 76 7.51 3.40 -5.25
CA ILE A 76 8.24 2.12 -5.20
C ILE A 76 7.82 1.29 -3.99
N PHE A 77 7.72 1.89 -2.80
CA PHE A 77 7.26 1.18 -1.60
C PHE A 77 5.79 0.74 -1.71
N ASN A 78 4.94 1.54 -2.35
CA ASN A 78 3.57 1.13 -2.66
C ASN A 78 3.55 -0.14 -3.55
N PHE A 79 4.36 -0.18 -4.60
CA PHE A 79 4.46 -1.39 -5.44
C PHE A 79 4.97 -2.61 -4.68
N ILE A 80 5.93 -2.44 -3.76
CA ILE A 80 6.39 -3.53 -2.89
C ILE A 80 5.23 -4.01 -1.99
N SER A 81 4.45 -3.10 -1.42
CA SER A 81 3.26 -3.45 -0.64
C SER A 81 2.27 -4.29 -1.44
N GLN A 82 1.93 -3.83 -2.66
CA GLN A 82 1.01 -4.56 -3.55
C GLN A 82 1.55 -5.93 -3.96
N PHE A 83 2.85 -6.03 -4.24
CA PHE A 83 3.49 -7.30 -4.56
C PHE A 83 3.42 -8.28 -3.38
N CYS A 84 3.70 -7.82 -2.15
CA CYS A 84 3.56 -8.65 -0.95
C CYS A 84 2.10 -9.09 -0.74
N SER A 85 1.14 -8.17 -0.87
CA SER A 85 -0.29 -8.44 -0.77
C SER A 85 -0.78 -9.47 -1.80
N PHE A 86 -0.27 -9.41 -3.04
CA PHE A 86 -0.55 -10.43 -4.06
C PHE A 86 -0.05 -11.81 -3.62
N ASN A 87 1.16 -11.89 -3.06
CA ASN A 87 1.71 -13.15 -2.58
C ASN A 87 0.95 -13.70 -1.37
N ILE A 88 0.43 -12.86 -0.48
CA ILE A 88 -0.48 -13.29 0.61
C ILE A 88 -1.70 -13.98 0.01
N CYS A 89 -2.44 -13.30 -0.86
CA CYS A 89 -3.64 -13.84 -1.50
C CYS A 89 -3.35 -15.17 -2.21
N ARG A 90 -2.24 -15.25 -2.94
CA ARG A 90 -1.83 -16.48 -3.63
C ARG A 90 -1.54 -17.64 -2.68
N ASN A 91 -0.91 -17.39 -1.54
CA ASN A 91 -0.62 -18.46 -0.57
C ASN A 91 -1.88 -18.88 0.20
N VAL A 92 -2.80 -17.95 0.50
CA VAL A 92 -4.08 -18.26 1.14
C VAL A 92 -4.97 -19.10 0.22
N LEU A 93 -5.11 -18.72 -1.05
CA LEU A 93 -5.90 -19.48 -2.03
C LEU A 93 -5.41 -20.93 -2.18
N LYS A 94 -4.09 -21.15 -2.17
CA LYS A 94 -3.53 -22.50 -2.21
C LYS A 94 -3.90 -23.33 -0.99
N ILE A 95 -3.96 -22.73 0.19
CA ILE A 95 -4.41 -23.43 1.40
C ILE A 95 -5.90 -23.77 1.25
N GLU A 96 -6.72 -22.85 0.74
CA GLU A 96 -8.17 -23.06 0.56
C GLU A 96 -8.51 -24.14 -0.48
N GLU A 97 -7.82 -24.16 -1.62
CA GLU A 97 -8.08 -25.13 -2.70
C GLU A 97 -7.68 -26.57 -2.30
N ASP A 98 -6.57 -26.73 -1.59
CA ASP A 98 -5.97 -28.03 -1.28
C ASP A 98 -6.07 -28.40 0.22
N LEU A 99 -7.03 -27.83 0.93
CA LEU A 99 -7.21 -28.00 2.38
C LEU A 99 -7.43 -29.47 2.80
N ALA A 100 -7.89 -30.32 1.88
CA ALA A 100 -8.05 -31.76 2.06
C ALA A 100 -6.77 -32.58 1.77
N PHE A 101 -5.78 -31.98 1.11
CA PHE A 101 -4.56 -32.65 0.64
C PHE A 101 -3.30 -32.24 1.42
N TYR A 102 -3.34 -31.10 2.11
CA TYR A 102 -2.20 -30.58 2.86
C TYR A 102 -2.10 -31.19 4.26
N GLU A 103 -0.93 -31.75 4.60
CA GLU A 103 -0.58 -32.11 5.97
C GLU A 103 -0.25 -30.86 6.80
N GLU A 104 -0.45 -30.91 8.12
CA GLU A 104 -0.14 -29.80 9.05
C GLU A 104 1.21 -29.08 8.82
N PRO A 105 2.35 -29.77 8.57
CA PRO A 105 3.62 -29.08 8.32
C PRO A 105 3.62 -28.19 7.07
N GLU A 106 2.87 -28.54 6.03
CA GLU A 106 2.81 -27.73 4.80
C GLU A 106 1.92 -26.50 5.00
N ILE A 107 0.80 -26.63 5.71
CA ILE A 107 -0.05 -25.51 6.14
C ILE A 107 0.76 -24.51 6.95
N LYS A 108 1.59 -24.98 7.89
CA LYS A 108 2.46 -24.13 8.72
C LYS A 108 3.43 -23.31 7.88
N LYS A 109 4.06 -23.92 6.86
CA LYS A 109 4.99 -23.23 5.96
C LYS A 109 4.31 -22.12 5.15
N TYR A 110 3.09 -22.35 4.67
CA TYR A 110 2.33 -21.29 3.98
C TYR A 110 1.92 -20.17 4.94
N ASN A 111 1.54 -20.52 6.17
CA ASN A 111 1.18 -19.54 7.20
C ASN A 111 2.38 -18.64 7.56
N GLU A 112 3.58 -19.22 7.74
CA GLU A 112 4.82 -18.44 7.96
C GLU A 112 5.10 -17.46 6.81
N LYS A 113 4.95 -17.91 5.55
CA LYS A 113 5.09 -17.03 4.39
C LYS A 113 4.07 -15.90 4.40
N VAL A 114 2.80 -16.22 4.69
CA VAL A 114 1.73 -15.22 4.79
C VAL A 114 2.09 -14.16 5.85
N GLN A 115 2.60 -14.57 7.02
CA GLN A 115 3.01 -13.63 8.07
C GLN A 115 4.15 -12.72 7.61
N ILE A 116 5.17 -13.27 6.98
CA ILE A 116 6.31 -12.49 6.47
C ILE A 116 5.84 -11.47 5.43
N PHE A 117 5.04 -11.90 4.44
CA PHE A 117 4.51 -10.96 3.44
C PHE A 117 3.57 -9.92 4.05
N THR A 118 2.77 -10.29 5.05
CA THR A 118 1.89 -9.35 5.77
C THR A 118 2.68 -8.26 6.46
N PHE A 119 3.79 -8.64 7.12
CA PHE A 119 4.70 -7.68 7.74
C PHE A 119 5.29 -6.72 6.70
N PHE A 120 5.86 -7.25 5.61
CA PHE A 120 6.45 -6.42 4.56
C PHE A 120 5.42 -5.52 3.85
N ALA A 121 4.21 -6.01 3.60
CA ALA A 121 3.14 -5.21 2.99
C ALA A 121 2.78 -4.02 3.88
N SER A 122 2.50 -4.29 5.16
CA SER A 122 2.10 -3.26 6.13
C SER A 122 3.21 -2.23 6.34
N PHE A 123 4.45 -2.69 6.46
CA PHE A 123 5.61 -1.82 6.66
C PHE A 123 5.90 -0.95 5.43
N SER A 124 5.85 -1.53 4.24
CA SER A 124 6.07 -0.80 2.99
C SER A 124 4.99 0.25 2.75
N MET A 125 3.72 -0.09 3.02
CA MET A 125 2.61 0.85 2.93
C MET A 125 2.78 2.05 3.87
N LEU A 126 3.18 1.80 5.11
CA LEU A 126 3.44 2.87 6.08
C LEU A 126 4.56 3.81 5.62
N ILE A 127 5.68 3.25 5.15
CA ILE A 127 6.79 4.04 4.61
C ILE A 127 6.32 4.87 3.41
N SER A 128 5.58 4.25 2.49
CA SER A 128 5.02 4.91 1.33
C SER A 128 4.18 6.12 1.73
N MET A 129 3.25 5.95 2.67
CA MET A 129 2.41 7.05 3.16
C MET A 129 3.22 8.19 3.79
N ILE A 130 4.23 7.87 4.61
CA ILE A 130 5.08 8.87 5.25
C ILE A 130 5.86 9.66 4.19
N LEU A 131 6.44 8.98 3.20
CA LEU A 131 7.18 9.61 2.11
C LEU A 131 6.29 10.49 1.23
N MET A 132 5.08 10.05 0.90
CA MET A 132 4.08 10.86 0.20
C MET A 132 3.81 12.16 0.97
N ILE A 133 3.53 12.07 2.28
CA ILE A 133 3.24 13.26 3.12
C ILE A 133 4.43 14.21 3.14
N ILE A 134 5.65 13.70 3.35
CA ILE A 134 6.88 14.51 3.34
C ILE A 134 7.07 15.19 1.98
N GLY A 135 6.89 14.47 0.88
CA GLY A 135 7.05 15.00 -0.47
C GLY A 135 6.04 16.09 -0.77
N VAL A 136 4.75 15.87 -0.48
CA VAL A 136 3.67 16.84 -0.72
C VAL A 136 3.85 18.09 0.13
N ILE A 137 4.04 17.95 1.44
CA ILE A 137 4.24 19.10 2.34
C ILE A 137 5.52 19.85 1.96
N GLY A 138 6.59 19.12 1.61
CA GLY A 138 7.85 19.69 1.14
C GLY A 138 7.67 20.55 -0.11
N LEU A 139 6.93 20.06 -1.11
CA LEU A 139 6.62 20.83 -2.31
C LEU A 139 5.79 22.07 -2.03
N ILE A 140 4.77 21.99 -1.16
CA ILE A 140 3.96 23.14 -0.76
C ILE A 140 4.84 24.23 -0.11
N ILE A 141 5.69 23.83 0.84
CA ILE A 141 6.60 24.75 1.52
C ILE A 141 7.61 25.34 0.52
N PHE A 142 8.11 24.53 -0.42
CA PHE A 142 9.03 24.99 -1.45
C PHE A 142 8.38 26.05 -2.33
N LEU A 143 7.17 25.80 -2.82
CA LEU A 143 6.41 26.74 -3.64
C LEU A 143 6.19 28.06 -2.90
N TYR A 144 5.65 28.01 -1.68
CA TYR A 144 5.37 29.21 -0.88
C TYR A 144 6.61 30.07 -0.58
N LYS A 145 7.80 29.47 -0.49
CA LYS A 145 9.04 30.21 -0.19
C LYS A 145 9.74 30.77 -1.42
N ASN A 146 9.51 30.20 -2.61
CA ASN A 146 10.28 30.52 -3.82
C ASN A 146 9.46 31.22 -4.89
N PHE A 147 8.13 31.29 -4.73
CA PHE A 147 7.17 31.95 -5.60
C PHE A 147 6.20 32.76 -4.75
#